data_AF-A0A2D6KIP4-F1
#
_entry.id   AF-A0A2D6KIP4-F1
#
_cell.length_a   1.000
_cell.length_b   1.000
_cell.length_c   1.000
_cell.angle_alpha   90.00
_cell.angle_beta   90.00
_cell.angle_gamma   90.00
#
_symmetry.space_group_name_H-M   'P 1'
#
loop_
_entity.id
_entity.type
_entity.pdbx_description
1 polymer ?
#
loop_
_entity_poly.entity_id
_entity_poly.type
_entity_poly.pdbx_seq_one_letter_code
_entity_poly.pdbx_strand_id
1 'polypeptide(L)'
;MVEVEPGVWTGRASSWGFLLVVVGVAASALFMPGLAIWARCLEVLIALIVLSFWSVVVSVDEHGLKVGVGPARWPRWEVPIGDVVSADVIDVRPLHYGGWGYRARPGVRAIVIRSGESLKVERSGAPDLIVTVDDAEAGAALLDRYLGRSGRR
;
A
#
# COMPACT_ATOMS: atom_id res chain seq x y z
N MET A 1 6.47 -17.74 14.48
CA MET A 1 5.23 -17.85 15.25
C MET A 1 4.65 -16.45 15.27
N VAL A 2 3.69 -16.16 14.37
CA VAL A 2 3.03 -14.84 14.31
C VAL A 2 1.98 -14.86 15.41
N GLU A 3 2.15 -13.99 16.40
CA GLU A 3 1.22 -13.81 17.50
C GLU A 3 -0.04 -13.18 16.92
N VAL A 4 -1.06 -13.99 16.69
CA VAL A 4 -2.38 -13.54 16.28
C VAL A 4 -3.06 -13.05 17.55
N GLU A 5 -2.89 -11.78 17.88
CA GLU A 5 -3.76 -11.14 18.86
C GLU A 5 -5.21 -11.30 18.35
N PRO A 6 -6.12 -11.90 19.14
CA PRO A 6 -7.48 -12.15 18.71
C PRO A 6 -8.22 -10.82 18.50
N GLY A 7 -8.17 -10.29 17.29
CA GLY A 7 -8.79 -9.01 16.90
C GLY A 7 -7.97 -8.15 15.92
N VAL A 8 -6.70 -8.45 15.67
CA VAL A 8 -5.88 -7.64 14.75
C VAL A 8 -5.53 -8.44 13.50
N TRP A 9 -5.86 -7.91 12.33
CA TRP A 9 -5.40 -8.45 11.04
C TRP A 9 -4.32 -7.56 10.46
N THR A 10 -3.28 -8.16 9.88
CA THR A 10 -2.23 -7.43 9.17
C THR A 10 -1.97 -8.05 7.81
N GLY A 11 -2.20 -7.29 6.75
CA GLY A 11 -1.81 -7.65 5.40
C GLY A 11 -0.57 -6.89 4.93
N ARG A 12 0.23 -7.51 4.08
CA ARG A 12 1.40 -6.87 3.45
C ARG A 12 1.26 -6.97 1.94
N ALA A 13 1.86 -6.04 1.22
CA ALA A 13 2.17 -6.22 -0.19
C ALA A 13 3.59 -5.70 -0.44
N SER A 14 4.30 -6.32 -1.38
CA SER A 14 5.59 -5.85 -1.86
C SER A 14 5.70 -6.07 -3.36
N SER A 15 6.48 -5.23 -4.04
CA SER A 15 6.72 -5.36 -5.47
C SER A 15 8.20 -5.51 -5.79
N TRP A 16 8.54 -6.59 -6.50
CA TRP A 16 9.89 -6.84 -6.99
C TRP A 16 10.35 -5.83 -8.05
N GLY A 17 9.42 -5.12 -8.71
CA GLY A 17 9.78 -4.09 -9.68
C GLY A 17 10.64 -2.97 -9.08
N PHE A 18 10.47 -2.68 -7.79
CA PHE A 18 11.28 -1.69 -7.09
C PHE A 18 12.71 -2.17 -6.81
N LEU A 19 12.94 -3.48 -6.65
CA LEU A 19 14.29 -4.03 -6.53
C LEU A 19 15.10 -3.84 -7.82
N LEU A 20 14.43 -3.94 -8.99
CA LEU A 20 15.08 -3.73 -10.28
C LEU A 20 15.61 -2.30 -10.44
N VAL A 21 14.97 -1.30 -9.81
CA VAL A 21 15.47 0.09 -9.81
C VAL A 21 16.80 0.19 -9.08
N VAL A 22 16.94 -0.48 -7.93
CA VAL A 22 18.19 -0.51 -7.17
C VAL A 22 19.31 -1.17 -7.97
N VAL A 23 19.00 -2.31 -8.59
CA VAL A 23 19.94 -3.02 -9.46
C VAL A 23 20.36 -2.13 -10.63
N GLY A 24 19.42 -1.41 -11.25
CA GLY A 24 19.70 -0.47 -12.34
C GLY A 24 20.62 0.68 -11.92
N VAL A 25 20.40 1.26 -10.74
CA VAL A 25 21.24 2.33 -10.18
C VAL A 25 22.64 1.82 -9.82
N ALA A 26 22.74 0.61 -9.26
CA ALA A 26 24.04 -0.01 -9.00
C ALA A 26 24.79 -0.32 -10.30
N ALA A 27 24.09 -0.81 -11.32
CA ALA A 27 24.67 -1.10 -12.63
C ALA A 27 25.12 0.18 -13.34
N SER A 28 24.39 1.29 -13.25
CA SER A 28 24.74 2.54 -13.93
C SER A 28 26.10 3.08 -13.50
N ALA A 29 26.54 2.81 -12.26
CA ALA A 29 27.87 3.18 -11.77
C ALA A 29 29.01 2.46 -12.51
N LEU A 30 28.78 1.24 -13.00
CA LEU A 30 29.75 0.47 -13.78
C LEU A 30 29.88 1.00 -15.22
N PHE A 31 28.77 1.44 -15.81
CA PHE A 31 28.72 1.89 -17.20
C PHE A 31 28.99 3.39 -17.39
N MET A 32 28.84 4.20 -16.34
CA MET A 32 29.01 5.66 -16.38
C MET A 32 29.94 6.18 -15.27
N PRO A 33 31.21 5.77 -15.25
CA PRO A 33 32.15 6.15 -14.18
C PRO A 33 32.47 7.65 -14.14
N GLY A 34 32.26 8.37 -15.25
CA GLY A 34 32.53 9.81 -15.37
C GLY A 34 31.37 10.72 -14.98
N LEU A 35 30.26 10.21 -14.42
CA LEU A 35 29.15 11.08 -14.03
C LEU A 35 29.57 11.99 -12.85
N ALA A 36 29.18 13.26 -12.94
CA ALA A 36 29.41 14.21 -11.86
C ALA A 36 28.83 13.71 -10.52
N ILE A 37 29.54 13.99 -9.42
CA ILE A 37 29.18 13.54 -8.07
C ILE A 37 27.76 13.98 -7.69
N TRP A 38 27.38 15.22 -7.98
CA TRP A 38 26.04 15.74 -7.66
C TRP A 38 24.93 14.94 -8.35
N ALA A 39 25.18 14.47 -9.58
CA ALA A 39 24.21 13.71 -10.35
C ALA A 39 24.12 12.27 -9.85
N ARG A 40 25.23 11.68 -9.36
CA ARG A 40 25.21 10.39 -8.65
C ARG A 40 24.44 10.48 -7.33
N CYS A 41 24.65 11.55 -6.57
CA CYS A 41 23.89 11.81 -5.34
C CYS A 41 22.38 11.90 -5.64
N LEU A 42 22.00 12.58 -6.73
CA LEU A 42 20.60 12.69 -7.15
C LEU A 42 20.02 11.32 -7.57
N GLU A 43 20.76 10.52 -8.31
CA GLU A 43 20.34 9.16 -8.71
C GLU A 43 20.09 8.27 -7.48
N VAL A 44 21.03 8.25 -6.53
CA VAL A 44 20.88 7.50 -5.27
C VAL A 44 19.69 8.02 -4.46
N LEU A 45 19.50 9.34 -4.39
CA LEU A 45 18.36 9.93 -3.70
C LEU A 45 17.03 9.48 -4.31
N ILE A 46 16.91 9.49 -5.64
CA ILE A 46 15.72 8.99 -6.35
C ILE A 46 15.52 7.50 -6.06
N ALA A 47 16.59 6.70 -6.09
CA ALA A 47 16.53 5.27 -5.80
C ALA A 47 16.01 4.99 -4.38
N LEU A 48 16.49 5.75 -3.38
CA LEU A 48 16.06 5.64 -1.99
C LEU A 48 14.59 6.05 -1.82
N ILE A 49 14.16 7.12 -2.48
CA ILE A 49 12.76 7.53 -2.51
C ILE A 49 11.92 6.39 -3.09
N VAL A 50 12.29 5.85 -4.24
CA VAL A 50 11.56 4.76 -4.90
C VAL A 50 11.50 3.50 -4.03
N LEU A 51 12.61 3.13 -3.39
CA LEU A 51 12.69 2.02 -2.42
C LEU A 51 11.79 2.22 -1.21
N SER A 52 11.59 3.46 -0.74
CA SER A 52 10.69 3.73 0.38
C SER A 52 9.23 3.32 0.08
N PHE A 53 8.83 3.24 -1.20
CA PHE A 53 7.49 2.82 -1.62
C PHE A 53 7.39 1.33 -2.00
N TRP A 54 8.43 0.53 -1.74
CA TRP A 54 8.50 -0.87 -2.21
C TRP A 54 7.51 -1.84 -1.56
N SER A 55 6.97 -1.47 -0.39
CA SER A 55 6.12 -2.31 0.45
C SER A 55 5.00 -1.47 1.04
N VAL A 56 3.87 -2.11 1.28
CA VAL A 56 2.75 -1.52 2.02
C VAL A 56 2.35 -2.52 3.09
N VAL A 57 2.09 -2.02 4.29
CA VAL A 57 1.56 -2.79 5.41
C VAL A 57 0.21 -2.18 5.76
N VAL A 58 -0.80 -3.01 5.81
CA VAL A 58 -2.15 -2.66 6.20
C VAL A 58 -2.45 -3.42 7.49
N SER A 59 -3.02 -2.73 8.47
CA SER A 59 -3.51 -3.37 9.69
C SER A 59 -4.93 -2.92 9.98
N VAL A 60 -5.79 -3.87 10.32
CA VAL A 60 -7.15 -3.62 10.78
C VAL A 60 -7.19 -3.97 12.27
N ASP A 61 -7.68 -3.03 13.07
CA ASP A 61 -7.92 -3.18 14.50
C ASP A 61 -9.33 -2.66 14.85
N GLU A 62 -9.70 -2.76 16.13
CA GLU A 62 -10.99 -2.25 16.65
C GLU A 62 -11.17 -0.73 16.48
N HIS A 63 -10.07 0.01 16.31
CA HIS A 63 -10.09 1.46 16.12
C HIS A 63 -10.28 1.82 14.63
N GLY A 64 -9.96 0.91 13.71
CA GLY A 64 -10.19 1.04 12.28
C GLY A 64 -9.06 0.46 11.43
N LEU A 65 -8.79 1.12 10.30
CA LEU A 65 -7.80 0.68 9.31
C LEU A 65 -6.59 1.61 9.35
N LYS A 66 -5.39 1.04 9.46
CA LYS A 66 -4.11 1.76 9.36
C LYS A 66 -3.33 1.23 8.16
N VAL A 67 -2.82 2.14 7.34
CA VAL A 67 -2.01 1.84 6.16
C VAL A 67 -0.67 2.55 6.29
N GLY A 68 0.42 1.80 6.28
CA GLY A 68 1.80 2.33 6.31
C GLY A 68 2.58 1.90 5.08
N VAL A 69 3.36 2.82 4.51
CA VAL A 69 4.22 2.54 3.35
C VAL A 69 5.67 2.33 3.77
N GLY A 70 6.34 1.41 3.10
CA GLY A 70 7.77 1.18 3.26
C GLY A 70 8.16 0.50 4.56
N PRO A 71 9.48 0.34 4.78
CA PRO A 71 10.01 -0.23 6.01
C PRO A 71 9.77 0.70 7.21
N ALA A 72 9.78 2.01 6.98
CA ALA A 72 9.51 3.03 8.00
C ALA A 72 8.01 3.17 8.33
N ARG A 73 7.12 2.43 7.63
CA ARG A 73 5.65 2.55 7.73
C ARG A 73 5.16 4.00 7.58
N TRP A 74 5.87 4.77 6.75
CA TRP A 74 5.64 6.18 6.50
C TRP A 74 5.74 6.46 4.99
N PRO A 75 4.76 7.14 4.36
CA PRO A 75 3.58 7.79 4.94
C PRO A 75 2.59 6.82 5.61
N ARG A 76 1.84 7.33 6.61
CA ARG A 76 0.78 6.60 7.31
C ARG A 76 -0.58 7.23 7.05
N TRP A 77 -1.60 6.39 6.82
CA TRP A 77 -2.99 6.79 6.74
C TRP A 77 -3.80 5.97 7.72
N GLU A 78 -4.65 6.64 8.48
CA GLU A 78 -5.55 6.02 9.44
C GLU A 78 -6.98 6.37 9.02
N VAL A 79 -7.85 5.37 9.05
CA VAL A 79 -9.27 5.49 8.79
C VAL A 79 -9.98 4.95 10.03
N PRO A 80 -10.55 5.83 10.87
CA PRO A 80 -11.32 5.41 12.03
C PRO A 80 -12.48 4.50 11.63
N ILE A 81 -12.79 3.51 12.47
CA ILE A 81 -13.89 2.57 12.19
C ILE A 81 -15.24 3.29 12.00
N GLY A 82 -15.45 4.40 12.71
CA GLY A 82 -16.65 5.23 12.58
C GLY A 82 -16.79 5.94 11.22
N ASP A 83 -15.69 6.10 10.49
CA ASP A 83 -15.69 6.66 9.13
C ASP A 83 -15.86 5.58 8.07
N VAL A 84 -15.73 4.29 8.41
CA VAL A 84 -15.84 3.19 7.45
C VAL A 84 -17.32 2.92 7.15
N VAL A 85 -17.68 3.07 5.87
CA VAL A 85 -19.04 2.79 5.38
C VAL A 85 -19.17 1.35 4.93
N SER A 86 -18.19 0.83 4.19
CA SER A 86 -18.17 -0.54 3.67
C SER A 86 -16.72 -0.98 3.38
N ALA A 87 -16.47 -2.29 3.38
CA ALA A 87 -15.20 -2.89 2.98
C ALA A 87 -15.47 -3.96 1.91
N ASP A 88 -14.84 -3.82 0.75
CA ASP A 88 -14.96 -4.73 -0.38
C ASP A 88 -13.57 -5.21 -0.83
N VAL A 89 -13.50 -6.41 -1.40
CA VAL A 89 -12.31 -6.90 -2.08
C VAL A 89 -12.44 -6.65 -3.57
N ILE A 90 -11.44 -6.01 -4.17
CA ILE A 90 -11.37 -5.77 -5.61
C ILE A 90 -10.02 -6.20 -6.17
N ASP A 91 -9.98 -6.61 -7.43
CA ASP A 91 -8.72 -6.87 -8.14
C ASP A 91 -8.28 -5.60 -8.90
N VAL A 92 -7.11 -5.08 -8.54
CA VAL A 92 -6.55 -3.87 -9.13
C VAL A 92 -5.41 -4.22 -10.08
N ARG A 93 -5.55 -3.78 -11.33
CA ARG A 93 -4.46 -3.82 -12.31
C ARG A 93 -3.87 -2.41 -12.46
N PRO A 94 -2.57 -2.19 -12.18
CA PRO A 94 -1.93 -0.88 -12.20
C PRO A 94 -2.12 -0.13 -13.53
N LEU A 95 -2.12 -0.85 -14.65
CA LEU A 95 -2.33 -0.30 -15.99
C LEU A 95 -3.67 0.44 -16.11
N HIS A 96 -4.74 -0.06 -15.48
CA HIS A 96 -6.07 0.57 -15.50
C HIS A 96 -6.14 1.81 -14.59
N TYR A 97 -5.20 1.94 -13.64
CA TYR A 97 -5.14 3.03 -12.68
C TYR A 97 -4.05 4.08 -13.02
N GLY A 98 -3.39 3.94 -14.18
CA GLY A 98 -2.34 4.86 -14.62
C GLY A 98 -0.97 4.58 -13.99
N GLY A 99 -0.66 3.32 -13.73
CA GLY A 99 0.62 2.84 -13.23
C GLY A 99 0.66 2.56 -11.73
N TRP A 100 1.87 2.39 -11.22
CA TRP A 100 2.15 2.11 -9.80
C TRP A 100 2.29 3.40 -8.98
N GLY A 101 1.94 3.33 -7.70
CA GLY A 101 2.14 4.36 -6.71
C GLY A 101 0.86 4.84 -6.04
N TYR A 102 0.97 5.99 -5.37
CA TYR A 102 -0.15 6.70 -4.78
C TYR A 102 -0.91 7.49 -5.85
N ARG A 103 -2.25 7.41 -5.81
CA ARG A 103 -3.16 8.13 -6.70
C ARG A 103 -4.29 8.73 -5.90
N ALA A 104 -4.50 10.03 -6.05
CA ALA A 104 -5.66 10.73 -5.52
C ALA A 104 -6.47 11.28 -6.69
N ARG A 105 -7.72 10.85 -6.81
CA ARG A 105 -8.73 11.39 -7.73
C ARG A 105 -9.94 11.87 -6.91
N PRO A 106 -10.77 12.76 -7.46
CA PRO A 106 -12.05 13.08 -6.83
C PRO A 106 -12.83 11.79 -6.56
N GLY A 107 -13.11 11.52 -5.28
CA GLY A 107 -13.84 10.32 -4.85
C GLY A 107 -13.01 9.05 -4.61
N VAL A 108 -11.74 8.95 -5.03
CA VAL A 108 -10.92 7.74 -4.81
C VAL A 108 -9.46 8.07 -4.47
N ARG A 109 -8.93 7.44 -3.42
CA ARG A 109 -7.51 7.37 -3.08
C ARG A 109 -7.04 5.92 -3.23
N ALA A 110 -6.10 5.67 -4.13
CA ALA A 110 -5.57 4.33 -4.38
C ALA A 110 -4.06 4.28 -4.11
N ILE A 111 -3.63 3.26 -3.36
CA ILE A 111 -2.24 2.92 -3.12
C ILE A 111 -1.99 1.59 -3.83
N VAL A 112 -1.38 1.67 -5.01
CA VAL A 112 -1.20 0.52 -5.90
C VAL A 112 0.28 0.23 -6.04
N ILE A 113 0.80 -0.71 -5.26
CA ILE A 113 2.23 -1.08 -5.33
C ILE A 113 2.47 -2.36 -6.13
N ARG A 114 1.46 -3.22 -6.27
CA ARG A 114 1.48 -4.42 -7.11
C ARG A 114 0.15 -4.60 -7.84
N SER A 115 0.10 -5.50 -8.81
CA SER A 115 -1.17 -5.96 -9.38
C SER A 115 -1.79 -7.02 -8.46
N GLY A 116 -3.11 -7.11 -8.47
CA GLY A 116 -3.85 -8.18 -7.81
C GLY A 116 -4.84 -7.68 -6.76
N GLU A 117 -5.16 -8.61 -5.85
CA GLU A 117 -6.10 -8.40 -4.76
C GLU A 117 -5.81 -7.13 -3.95
N SER A 118 -6.87 -6.38 -3.67
CA SER A 118 -6.84 -5.09 -3.01
C SER A 118 -8.06 -4.92 -2.11
N LEU A 119 -7.83 -4.30 -0.96
CA LEU A 119 -8.88 -3.90 -0.04
C LEU A 119 -9.40 -2.51 -0.45
N LYS A 120 -10.69 -2.42 -0.75
CA LYS A 120 -11.42 -1.17 -0.96
C LYS A 120 -12.23 -0.85 0.30
N VAL A 121 -12.04 0.34 0.85
CA VAL A 121 -12.77 0.84 2.01
C VAL A 121 -13.48 2.14 1.63
N GLU A 122 -14.80 2.10 1.63
CA GLU A 122 -15.65 3.27 1.44
C GLU A 122 -15.69 4.09 2.73
N ARG A 123 -15.62 5.41 2.62
CA ARG A 123 -15.51 6.30 3.78
C ARG A 123 -16.60 7.37 3.78
N SER A 124 -17.14 7.65 4.95
CA SER A 124 -18.15 8.69 5.12
C SER A 124 -17.51 10.07 4.94
N GLY A 125 -18.01 10.86 3.98
CA GLY A 125 -17.51 12.22 3.73
C GLY A 125 -16.07 12.31 3.21
N ALA A 126 -15.46 11.19 2.81
CA ALA A 126 -14.09 11.14 2.30
C ALA A 126 -13.99 10.23 1.07
N PRO A 127 -12.98 10.43 0.19
CA PRO A 127 -12.75 9.55 -0.95
C PRO A 127 -12.62 8.08 -0.53
N ASP A 128 -12.98 7.11 -1.36
CA ASP A 128 -12.72 5.69 -1.10
C ASP A 128 -11.21 5.45 -0.92
N LEU A 129 -10.82 4.49 -0.09
CA LEU A 129 -9.43 4.05 0.04
C LEU A 129 -9.27 2.68 -0.60
N ILE A 130 -8.43 2.57 -1.62
CA ILE A 130 -8.06 1.31 -2.25
C ILE A 130 -6.60 1.04 -1.94
N VAL A 131 -6.28 -0.12 -1.39
CA VAL A 131 -4.90 -0.52 -1.11
C VAL A 131 -4.64 -1.95 -1.56
N THR A 132 -3.59 -2.15 -2.34
CA THR A 132 -3.15 -3.50 -2.74
C THR A 132 -2.53 -4.19 -1.54
N VAL A 133 -3.05 -5.35 -1.16
CA VAL A 133 -2.62 -6.09 0.03
C VAL A 133 -2.89 -7.58 -0.17
N ASP A 134 -2.04 -8.42 0.40
CA ASP A 134 -2.29 -9.87 0.49
C ASP A 134 -3.42 -10.14 1.49
N ASP A 135 -4.28 -11.13 1.21
CA ASP A 135 -5.36 -11.58 2.11
C ASP A 135 -6.39 -10.48 2.45
N ALA A 136 -6.74 -9.65 1.46
CA ALA A 136 -7.71 -8.58 1.60
C ALA A 136 -9.09 -9.09 2.03
N GLU A 137 -9.43 -10.34 1.70
CA GLU A 137 -10.68 -10.98 2.14
C GLU A 137 -10.77 -11.08 3.67
N ALA A 138 -9.70 -11.52 4.35
CA ALA A 138 -9.67 -11.57 5.80
C ALA A 138 -9.75 -10.17 6.43
N GLY A 139 -9.09 -9.18 5.82
CA GLY A 139 -9.16 -7.78 6.25
C GLY A 139 -10.57 -7.19 6.13
N ALA A 140 -11.26 -7.43 5.00
CA ALA A 140 -12.63 -6.99 4.79
C ALA A 140 -13.60 -7.67 5.77
N ALA A 141 -13.48 -8.98 5.96
CA ALA A 141 -14.31 -9.73 6.90
C ALA A 141 -14.15 -9.25 8.35
N LEU A 142 -12.94 -8.84 8.75
CA LEU A 142 -12.70 -8.27 10.07
C LEU A 142 -13.30 -6.87 10.23
N LEU A 143 -13.19 -6.01 9.21
CA LEU A 143 -13.85 -4.69 9.21
C LEU A 143 -15.37 -4.84 9.31
N ASP A 144 -15.97 -5.74 8.54
CA ASP A 144 -17.40 -6.01 8.58
C ASP A 144 -17.86 -6.53 9.95
N ARG A 145 -17.05 -7.36 10.61
CA ARG A 145 -17.30 -7.79 11.98
C ARG A 145 -17.34 -6.60 12.95
N TYR A 146 -16.39 -5.67 12.84
CA TYR A 146 -16.35 -4.47 13.70
C TYR A 146 -17.49 -3.49 13.40
N LEU A 147 -17.98 -3.45 12.17
CA LEU A 147 -19.17 -2.68 11.79
C LEU A 147 -20.49 -3.35 12.24
N GLY A 148 -20.42 -4.54 12.86
CA GLY A 148 -21.61 -5.32 13.23
C GLY A 148 -22.34 -5.95 12.04
N ARG A 149 -21.71 -5.96 10.85
CA ARG A 149 -22.25 -6.52 9.60
C ARG A 149 -21.67 -7.90 9.35
N SER A 150 -21.99 -8.88 10.20
CA SER A 150 -21.47 -10.25 10.07
C SER A 150 -22.13 -11.09 8.96
N GLY A 151 -22.42 -10.51 7.79
CA GLY A 151 -23.10 -11.26 6.74
C GLY A 151 -23.25 -10.52 5.40
N ARG A 152 -22.24 -10.61 4.55
CA ARG A 152 -22.43 -10.64 3.10
C ARG A 152 -21.47 -11.67 2.52
N ARG A 153 -22.05 -12.83 2.14
CA ARG A 153 -21.45 -13.80 1.21
C ARG A 153 -21.82 -13.40 -0.21
#